data_AF-A0A7R9WLM6-F1
#
_entry.id   AF-A0A7R9WLM6-F1
#
_cell.length_a   1.000
_cell.length_b   1.000
_cell.length_c   1.000
_cell.angle_alpha   90.00
_cell.angle_beta   90.00
_cell.angle_gamma   90.00
#
_symmetry.space_group_name_H-M   'P 1'
#
loop_
_entity.id
_entity.type
_entity.pdbx_description
1 polymer ?
#
loop_
_entity_poly.entity_id
_entity_poly.type
_entity_poly.pdbx_seq_one_letter_code
_entity_poly.pdbx_strand_id
1 'polypeptide(L)'
;PSGSSPRPPLLHLAFRALAAYAEKRGMAYPEPGDASAASEVVELAKSMDKDKLLEGDGSAKAVRIIKHLASGSRSVLSPMCANLGGIVGQEVLKACSGKFTPIQGFFFFDAAECLPDDVLPPDEVAVTGKSRYDSQVAAFGKQIQ
;
A
#
# COMPACT_ATOMS: atom_id res chain seq x y z
N PRO A 1 1.42 26.92 -2.01
CA PRO A 1 0.56 25.84 -2.56
C PRO A 1 1.45 24.75 -3.18
N SER A 2 1.91 23.79 -2.37
CA SER A 2 2.85 22.76 -2.79
C SER A 2 2.14 21.69 -3.64
N GLY A 3 2.63 21.45 -4.85
CA GLY A 3 2.10 20.49 -5.81
C GLY A 3 2.33 19.03 -5.39
N SER A 4 1.63 18.57 -4.35
CA SER A 4 1.54 17.13 -4.08
C SER A 4 0.56 16.48 -5.05
N SER A 5 1.02 15.46 -5.78
CA SER A 5 0.19 14.59 -6.63
C SER A 5 -1.06 14.10 -5.87
N PRO A 6 -2.26 14.07 -6.50
CA PRO A 6 -3.49 13.66 -5.82
C PRO A 6 -3.36 12.21 -5.33
N ARG A 7 -3.59 12.00 -4.03
CA ARG A 7 -3.34 10.71 -3.35
C ARG A 7 -4.16 9.55 -3.93
N PRO A 8 -5.48 9.67 -4.20
CA PRO A 8 -6.25 8.51 -4.68
C PRO A 8 -5.84 7.99 -6.07
N PRO A 9 -5.59 8.82 -7.10
CA PRO A 9 -5.03 8.35 -8.37
C PRO A 9 -3.68 7.65 -8.22
N LEU A 10 -2.79 8.17 -7.37
CA LEU A 10 -1.51 7.53 -7.08
C LEU A 10 -1.69 6.14 -6.46
N LEU A 11 -2.56 6.01 -5.45
CA LEU A 11 -2.83 4.71 -4.82
C LEU A 11 -3.47 3.73 -5.81
N HIS A 12 -4.38 4.20 -6.66
CA HIS A 12 -4.96 3.38 -7.72
C HIS A 12 -3.88 2.84 -8.67
N LEU A 13 -2.96 3.69 -9.12
CA LEU A 13 -1.81 3.29 -9.93
C LEU A 13 -0.92 2.28 -9.20
N ALA A 14 -0.62 2.54 -7.92
CA ALA A 14 0.23 1.69 -7.10
C ALA A 14 -0.36 0.28 -6.91
N PHE A 15 -1.65 0.17 -6.60
CA PHE A 15 -2.34 -1.13 -6.49
C PHE A 15 -2.38 -1.88 -7.81
N ARG A 16 -2.56 -1.19 -8.94
CA ARG A 16 -2.50 -1.80 -10.28
C ARG A 16 -1.11 -2.33 -10.60
N ALA A 17 -0.06 -1.57 -10.29
CA ALA A 17 1.32 -2.00 -10.48
C ALA A 17 1.68 -3.20 -9.60
N LEU A 18 1.25 -3.20 -8.33
CA LEU A 18 1.43 -4.33 -7.41
C LEU A 18 0.69 -5.59 -7.90
N ALA A 19 -0.54 -5.44 -8.40
CA ALA A 19 -1.29 -6.56 -8.98
C ALA A 19 -0.57 -7.14 -10.21
N ALA A 20 -0.07 -6.29 -11.11
CA ALA A 20 0.70 -6.72 -12.29
C ALA A 20 2.01 -7.43 -11.91
N TYR A 21 2.69 -6.99 -10.84
CA TYR A 21 3.84 -7.70 -10.28
C TYR A 21 3.45 -9.11 -9.82
N ALA A 22 2.37 -9.21 -9.03
CA ALA A 22 1.91 -10.48 -8.48
C ALA A 22 1.55 -11.47 -9.60
N GLU A 23 0.82 -11.03 -10.62
CA GLU A 23 0.48 -11.84 -11.80
C GLU A 23 1.74 -12.41 -12.49
N LYS A 24 2.77 -11.57 -12.69
CA LYS A 24 4.06 -11.99 -13.28
C LYS A 24 4.88 -12.94 -12.39
N ARG A 25 4.56 -13.04 -11.11
CA ARG A 25 5.25 -13.88 -10.12
C ARG A 25 4.38 -15.04 -9.63
N GLY A 26 3.34 -15.41 -10.38
CA GLY A 26 2.48 -16.54 -10.02
C GLY A 26 1.59 -16.26 -8.80
N MET A 27 1.06 -15.04 -8.70
CA MET A 27 0.27 -14.51 -7.58
C MET A 27 1.04 -14.32 -6.27
N ALA A 28 2.37 -14.20 -6.35
CA ALA A 28 3.21 -13.89 -5.20
C ALA A 28 3.51 -12.39 -5.08
N TYR A 29 3.28 -11.81 -3.90
CA TYR A 29 3.63 -10.43 -3.59
C TYR A 29 5.11 -10.28 -3.21
N PRO A 30 5.70 -9.06 -3.28
CA PRO A 30 7.06 -8.81 -2.81
C PRO A 30 7.29 -9.28 -1.36
N GLU A 31 8.50 -9.73 -1.04
CA GLU A 31 8.90 -9.97 0.36
C GLU A 31 9.15 -8.64 1.09
N PRO A 32 8.89 -8.55 2.41
CA PRO A 32 9.22 -7.36 3.18
C PRO A 32 10.70 -6.98 3.08
N GLY A 33 10.98 -5.71 2.79
CA GLY A 33 12.34 -5.17 2.68
C GLY A 33 13.05 -5.50 1.36
N ASP A 34 12.41 -6.24 0.43
CA ASP A 34 13.00 -6.54 -0.87
C ASP A 34 13.02 -5.28 -1.76
N ALA A 35 14.17 -4.60 -1.77
CA ALA A 35 14.41 -3.41 -2.57
C ALA A 35 14.34 -3.67 -4.09
N SER A 36 14.68 -4.88 -4.54
CA SER A 36 14.64 -5.24 -5.96
C SER A 36 13.20 -5.38 -6.42
N ALA A 37 12.40 -6.15 -5.69
CA ALA A 37 10.97 -6.30 -5.97
C ALA A 37 10.22 -4.96 -5.85
N ALA A 38 10.52 -4.15 -4.83
CA ALA A 38 9.93 -2.81 -4.70
C ALA A 38 10.27 -1.90 -5.88
N SER A 39 11.50 -1.97 -6.39
CA SER A 39 11.91 -1.21 -7.57
C SER A 39 11.20 -1.70 -8.84
N GLU A 40 11.00 -3.01 -9.00
CA GLU A 40 10.22 -3.56 -10.12
C GLU A 40 8.76 -3.07 -10.11
N VAL A 41 8.12 -3.01 -8.93
CA VAL A 41 6.77 -2.44 -8.79
C VAL A 41 6.74 -0.96 -9.18
N VAL A 42 7.77 -0.18 -8.84
CA VAL A 42 7.89 1.22 -9.26
C VAL A 42 8.03 1.33 -10.79
N GLU A 43 8.83 0.48 -11.43
CA GLU A 43 8.96 0.49 -12.89
C GLU A 43 7.66 0.08 -13.59
N LEU A 44 6.93 -0.90 -13.04
CA LEU A 44 5.58 -1.22 -13.50
C LEU A 44 4.64 -0.02 -13.36
N ALA A 45 4.66 0.68 -12.23
CA ALA A 45 3.85 1.88 -12.03
C ALA A 45 4.17 2.97 -13.06
N LYS A 46 5.46 3.26 -13.31
CA LYS A 46 5.90 4.20 -14.35
C LYS A 46 5.39 3.82 -15.73
N SER A 47 5.45 2.53 -16.09
CA SER A 47 4.96 2.07 -17.39
C SER A 47 3.43 2.26 -17.58
N MET A 48 2.70 2.36 -16.47
CA MET A 48 1.24 2.51 -16.44
C MET A 48 0.78 3.96 -16.17
N ASP A 49 1.71 4.87 -15.89
CA ASP A 49 1.46 6.23 -15.44
C ASP A 49 1.11 7.17 -16.61
N LYS A 50 -0.13 7.10 -17.07
CA LYS A 50 -0.64 7.97 -18.15
C LYS A 50 -0.76 9.43 -17.74
N ASP A 51 -1.02 9.67 -16.46
CA ASP A 51 -1.32 10.99 -15.91
C ASP A 51 -0.07 11.69 -15.33
N LYS A 52 1.11 11.08 -15.51
CA LYS A 52 2.41 11.61 -15.07
C LYS A 52 2.45 11.92 -13.58
N LEU A 53 1.77 11.09 -12.77
CA LEU A 53 1.70 11.20 -11.32
C LEU A 53 3.06 10.97 -10.64
N LEU A 54 3.99 10.32 -11.34
CA LEU A 54 5.34 10.01 -10.90
C LEU A 54 6.40 10.97 -11.48
N GLU A 55 6.01 12.02 -12.22
CA GLU A 55 6.89 13.07 -12.72
C GLU A 55 6.80 14.34 -11.85
N GLY A 56 7.86 15.16 -11.83
CA GLY A 56 7.90 16.46 -11.14
C GLY A 56 8.25 16.43 -9.65
N ASP A 57 8.05 17.56 -8.96
CA ASP A 57 8.53 17.81 -7.58
C ASP A 57 7.95 16.84 -6.53
N GLY A 58 6.77 16.27 -6.78
CA GLY A 58 6.12 15.29 -5.90
C GLY A 58 6.56 13.83 -6.12
N SER A 59 7.39 13.57 -7.12
CA SER A 59 7.76 12.22 -7.56
C SER A 59 8.40 11.39 -6.44
N ALA A 60 9.30 11.98 -5.65
CA ALA A 60 9.97 11.28 -4.55
C ALA A 60 8.98 10.71 -3.52
N LYS A 61 7.96 11.50 -3.13
CA LYS A 61 6.92 11.06 -2.19
C LYS A 61 6.04 9.97 -2.81
N ALA A 62 5.72 10.09 -4.10
CA ALA A 62 4.93 9.09 -4.82
C ALA A 62 5.66 7.74 -4.92
N VAL A 63 6.94 7.78 -5.31
CA VAL A 63 7.81 6.60 -5.37
C VAL A 63 7.96 5.97 -3.99
N ARG A 64 8.14 6.77 -2.94
CA ARG A 64 8.18 6.29 -1.54
C ARG A 64 6.92 5.49 -1.19
N ILE A 65 5.73 6.04 -1.49
CA ILE A 65 4.44 5.35 -1.22
C ILE A 65 4.39 4.00 -1.95
N ILE A 66 4.78 3.94 -3.22
CA ILE A 66 4.77 2.69 -4.01
C ILE A 66 5.74 1.67 -3.42
N LYS A 67 6.96 2.09 -3.05
CA LYS A 67 7.96 1.21 -2.43
C LYS A 67 7.47 0.62 -1.10
N HIS A 68 6.87 1.43 -0.25
CA HIS A 68 6.30 0.92 1.00
C HIS A 68 5.09 0.03 0.77
N LEU A 69 4.22 0.33 -0.20
CA LEU A 69 3.12 -0.56 -0.57
C LEU A 69 3.67 -1.93 -1.01
N ALA A 70 4.72 -1.95 -1.83
CA ALA A 70 5.37 -3.19 -2.25
C ALA A 70 5.94 -3.96 -1.04
N SER A 71 6.75 -3.32 -0.21
CA SER A 71 7.36 -3.95 0.97
C SER A 71 6.33 -4.44 2.00
N GLY A 72 5.26 -3.68 2.22
CA GLY A 72 4.20 -4.00 3.19
C GLY A 72 3.06 -4.83 2.62
N SER A 73 3.13 -5.26 1.35
CA SER A 73 2.02 -5.90 0.63
C SER A 73 1.52 -7.21 1.25
N ARG A 74 2.34 -7.86 2.08
CA ARG A 74 2.01 -9.09 2.81
C ARG A 74 1.57 -8.85 4.26
N SER A 75 1.62 -7.60 4.72
CA SER A 75 1.35 -7.25 6.11
C SER A 75 -0.14 -7.09 6.38
N VAL A 76 -0.62 -7.69 7.46
CA VAL A 76 -2.00 -7.54 7.96
C VAL A 76 -1.98 -6.73 9.25
N LEU A 77 -2.37 -5.46 9.16
CA LEU A 77 -2.37 -4.54 10.31
C LEU A 77 -3.76 -4.46 10.93
N SER A 78 -3.89 -4.88 12.19
CA SER A 78 -5.15 -4.81 12.95
C SER A 78 -5.89 -3.46 12.86
N PRO A 79 -5.26 -2.28 13.01
CA PRO A 79 -5.97 -1.01 12.89
C PRO A 79 -6.52 -0.77 11.47
N MET A 80 -5.80 -1.19 10.43
CA MET A 80 -6.26 -1.09 9.04
C MET A 80 -7.45 -2.03 8.78
N CYS A 81 -7.37 -3.27 9.28
CA CYS A 81 -8.47 -4.23 9.19
C CYS A 81 -9.74 -3.73 9.89
N ALA A 82 -9.61 -3.17 11.10
CA ALA A 82 -10.74 -2.61 11.83
C ALA A 82 -11.39 -1.43 11.09
N ASN A 83 -10.58 -0.51 10.57
CA ASN A 83 -11.07 0.65 9.82
C ASN A 83 -11.79 0.24 8.53
N LEU A 84 -11.12 -0.52 7.66
CA LEU A 84 -11.69 -0.96 6.39
C LEU A 84 -12.88 -1.90 6.60
N GLY A 85 -12.82 -2.78 7.61
CA GLY A 85 -13.92 -3.65 7.97
C GLY A 85 -15.16 -2.88 8.43
N GLY A 86 -14.99 -1.81 9.19
CA GLY A 86 -16.09 -0.90 9.57
C GLY A 86 -16.71 -0.20 8.36
N ILE A 87 -15.87 0.31 7.45
CA ILE A 87 -16.34 0.97 6.21
C ILE A 87 -17.12 -0.03 5.34
N VAL A 88 -16.54 -1.18 5.06
CA VAL A 88 -17.18 -2.23 4.23
C VAL A 88 -18.46 -2.73 4.89
N GLY A 89 -18.45 -2.97 6.20
CA GLY A 89 -19.65 -3.38 6.94
C GLY A 89 -20.78 -2.35 6.82
N GLN A 90 -20.46 -1.06 6.89
CA GLN A 90 -21.45 -0.01 6.67
C GLN A 90 -21.95 0.02 5.23
N GLU A 91 -21.09 -0.16 4.22
CA GLU A 91 -21.52 -0.22 2.81
C GLU A 91 -22.47 -1.40 2.56
N VAL A 92 -22.26 -2.54 3.20
CA VAL A 92 -23.21 -3.68 3.15
C VAL A 92 -24.57 -3.27 3.70
N LEU A 93 -24.63 -2.58 4.85
CA LEU A 93 -25.90 -2.10 5.41
C LEU A 93 -26.61 -1.12 4.47
N LYS A 94 -25.87 -0.19 3.86
CA LYS A 94 -26.43 0.76 2.88
C LYS A 94 -27.04 0.03 1.68
N ALA A 95 -26.32 -0.95 1.14
CA ALA A 95 -26.77 -1.75 0.00
C ALA A 95 -28.02 -2.58 0.32
N CYS A 96 -28.10 -3.16 1.52
CA CYS A 96 -29.25 -3.98 1.92
C CYS A 96 -30.47 -3.15 2.35
N SER A 97 -30.28 -1.97 2.93
CA SER A 97 -31.40 -1.19 3.49
C SER A 97 -31.88 -0.05 2.59
N GLY A 98 -31.11 0.31 1.56
CA GLY A 98 -31.37 1.51 0.74
C GLY A 98 -31.31 2.83 1.53
N LYS A 99 -30.63 2.84 2.69
CA LYS A 99 -30.48 4.02 3.54
C LYS A 99 -29.06 4.54 3.48
N PHE A 100 -28.93 5.88 3.50
CA PHE A 100 -27.68 6.62 3.30
C PHE A 100 -27.09 6.46 1.89
N THR A 101 -26.14 7.32 1.55
CA THR A 101 -25.49 7.32 0.24
C THR A 101 -24.31 6.33 0.22
N PRO A 102 -24.30 5.34 -0.68
CA PRO A 102 -23.16 4.43 -0.86
C PRO A 102 -21.94 5.15 -1.44
N ILE A 103 -20.75 4.64 -1.18
CA ILE A 103 -19.53 5.03 -1.88
C ILE A 103 -19.67 4.66 -3.35
N GLN A 104 -19.48 5.63 -4.25
CA GLN A 104 -19.54 5.43 -5.69
C GLN A 104 -18.11 5.28 -6.25
N GLY A 105 -17.78 4.12 -6.80
CA GLY A 105 -16.47 3.86 -7.40
C GLY A 105 -15.44 3.34 -6.40
N PHE A 106 -14.25 3.93 -6.38
CA PHE A 106 -13.12 3.45 -5.58
C PHE A 106 -12.90 4.30 -4.34
N PHE A 107 -12.62 3.62 -3.22
CA PHE A 107 -12.13 4.24 -2.00
C PHE A 107 -10.71 3.75 -1.72
N PHE A 108 -9.80 4.69 -1.49
CA PHE A 108 -8.43 4.41 -1.09
C PHE A 108 -8.14 5.11 0.23
N PHE A 109 -7.50 4.39 1.13
CA PHE A 109 -7.05 4.90 2.42
C PHE A 109 -5.61 4.46 2.64
N ASP A 110 -4.79 5.39 3.12
CA ASP A 110 -3.43 5.13 3.54
C ASP A 110 -3.09 5.98 4.76
N ALA A 111 -2.08 5.54 5.51
CA ALA A 111 -1.48 6.28 6.62
C ALA A 111 0.04 6.24 6.47
N ALA A 112 0.55 6.62 5.29
CA ALA A 112 1.97 6.55 4.96
C ALA A 112 2.86 7.45 5.82
N GLU A 113 2.27 8.38 6.57
CA GLU A 113 2.90 9.22 7.58
C GLU A 113 3.33 8.42 8.82
N CYS A 114 2.74 7.25 9.06
CA CYS A 114 3.13 6.36 10.16
C CYS A 114 4.33 5.47 9.80
N LEU A 115 4.72 5.40 8.53
CA LEU A 115 5.80 4.55 8.06
C LEU A 115 7.17 5.22 8.23
N PRO A 116 8.25 4.44 8.40
CA PRO A 116 9.63 4.96 8.39
C PRO A 116 9.93 5.73 7.11
N ASP A 117 10.86 6.69 7.13
CA ASP A 117 11.16 7.54 5.96
C ASP A 117 11.60 6.73 4.74
N ASP A 118 12.35 5.65 4.97
CA ASP A 118 12.80 4.71 3.94
C ASP A 118 12.28 3.30 4.18
N VAL A 119 12.26 2.48 3.12
CA VAL A 119 11.99 1.04 3.26
C VAL A 119 13.15 0.40 4.03
N LEU A 120 12.80 -0.25 5.15
CA LEU A 120 13.75 -0.93 6.01
C LEU A 120 14.36 -2.16 5.32
N PRO A 121 15.61 -2.52 5.64
CA PRO A 121 16.27 -3.67 5.03
C PRO A 121 15.65 -5.00 5.50
N PRO A 122 15.78 -6.10 4.71
CA PRO A 122 15.11 -7.37 4.99
C PRO A 122 15.33 -7.94 6.39
N ASP A 123 16.49 -7.72 6.99
CA ASP A 123 16.84 -8.20 8.33
C ASP A 123 16.02 -7.51 9.44
N GLU A 124 15.64 -6.24 9.24
CA GLU A 124 14.84 -5.46 10.19
C GLU A 124 13.34 -5.77 10.09
N VAL A 125 12.87 -6.24 8.93
CA VAL A 125 11.46 -6.55 8.66
C VAL A 125 11.18 -8.05 8.47
N ALA A 126 12.20 -8.89 8.67
CA ALA A 126 12.07 -10.34 8.56
C ALA A 126 11.05 -10.90 9.55
N VAL A 127 10.04 -11.58 8.99
CA VAL A 127 9.02 -12.31 9.76
C VAL A 127 9.54 -13.67 10.22
N THR A 128 9.17 -14.06 11.43
CA THR A 128 9.63 -15.33 12.02
C THR A 128 8.62 -16.47 11.80
N GLY A 129 7.37 -16.14 11.46
CA GLY A 129 6.25 -17.07 11.41
C GLY A 129 5.79 -17.57 12.78
N LYS A 130 6.36 -17.03 13.86
CA LYS A 130 6.16 -17.49 15.24
C LYS A 130 5.58 -16.41 16.14
N SER A 131 5.47 -15.18 15.65
CA SER A 131 5.00 -14.04 16.43
C SER A 131 3.69 -13.51 15.88
N ARG A 132 2.75 -13.21 16.78
CA ARG A 132 1.53 -12.48 16.42
C ARG A 132 1.81 -11.06 15.89
N TYR A 133 3.03 -10.55 16.09
CA TYR A 133 3.48 -9.23 15.65
C TYR A 133 4.24 -9.27 14.32
N ASP A 134 4.39 -10.44 13.68
CA ASP A 134 5.15 -10.57 12.43
C ASP A 134 4.65 -9.59 11.35
N SER A 135 3.34 -9.37 11.21
CA SER A 135 2.80 -8.37 10.26
C SER A 135 3.10 -6.92 10.63
N GLN A 136 3.23 -6.60 11.92
CA GLN A 136 3.64 -5.26 12.35
C GLN A 136 5.12 -5.05 12.07
N VAL A 137 5.95 -6.05 12.40
CA VAL A 137 7.38 -6.06 12.10
C VAL A 137 7.64 -5.93 10.60
N ALA A 138 6.88 -6.62 9.76
CA ALA A 138 7.00 -6.52 8.30
C ALA A 138 6.69 -5.11 7.74
N ALA A 139 5.88 -4.30 8.45
CA ALA A 139 5.50 -2.96 8.02
C ALA A 139 6.35 -1.85 8.67
N PHE A 140 6.72 -2.01 9.94
CA PHE A 140 7.32 -0.97 10.78
C PHE A 140 8.75 -1.31 11.27
N GLY A 141 9.19 -2.55 11.08
CA GLY A 141 10.46 -3.06 11.59
C GLY A 141 10.38 -3.56 13.03
N LYS A 142 11.41 -4.29 13.45
CA LYS A 142 11.53 -4.87 14.80
C LYS A 142 11.70 -3.83 15.91
N GLN A 143 12.19 -2.62 15.61
CA GLN A 143 12.51 -1.61 16.64
C GLN A 143 11.28 -0.95 17.28
N ILE A 144 10.12 -0.98 16.61
CA ILE A 144 8.88 -0.35 17.09
C ILE A 144 8.12 -1.27 18.08
N GLN A 145 8.58 -2.51 18.27
CA GLN A 145 7.94 -3.54 19.11
C GLN A 145 8.87 -4.07 20.19
#